data_AF-A0A0K9CN70-F1
#
_entry.id   AF-A0A0K9CN70-F1
#
_cell.length_a   1.000
_cell.length_b   1.000
_cell.length_c   1.000
_cell.angle_alpha   90.00
_cell.angle_beta   90.00
_cell.angle_gamma   90.00
#
_symmetry.space_group_name_H-M   'P 1'
#
loop_
_entity.id
_entity.type
_entity.pdbx_description
1 polymer ?
#
loop_
_entity_poly.entity_id
_entity_poly.type
_entity_poly.pdbx_seq_one_letter_code
_entity_poly.pdbx_strand_id
1 'polypeptide(L)'
;MDTLLKYYFRIIDPTSVNKQGNDRGVQYRTGIYYQNEEDKEIALNAIKEEQKKYSKPIVVEVEKLKRFDKAEEYHQDYLKKNPNGYCHINLNKASEAIIDEKKYQKPSDEVLKEKLSDLEYQVTQEAATERAFTHEYYKNQEDGIYVDITTGEPLFSSKDKYDAGCGWPSFTKPIATEVVNYKKDSSHGMNRVEVRSRAGEAHLGHVFEDGPRDKGGLRYCINGASLRFIPYDKMDEEGYGEFKKYVK
;
A
#
# COMPACT_ATOMS: atom_id res chain seq x y z
N MET A 1 -7.70 13.27 -10.27
CA MET A 1 -6.81 14.15 -9.49
C MET A 1 -6.30 13.44 -8.23
N ASP A 2 -7.17 12.83 -7.41
CA ASP A 2 -6.83 12.16 -6.14
C ASP A 2 -5.61 11.21 -6.20
N THR A 3 -5.56 10.32 -7.19
CA THR A 3 -4.42 9.39 -7.35
C THR A 3 -3.09 10.09 -7.56
N LEU A 4 -3.07 11.20 -8.32
CA LEU A 4 -1.85 11.98 -8.56
C LEU A 4 -1.35 12.64 -7.27
N LEU A 5 -2.27 13.14 -6.44
CA LEU A 5 -1.92 13.72 -5.14
C LEU A 5 -1.36 12.66 -4.18
N LYS A 6 -1.89 11.43 -4.20
CA LYS A 6 -1.30 10.32 -3.44
C LYS A 6 0.15 10.02 -3.88
N TYR A 7 0.43 10.01 -5.19
CA TYR A 7 1.81 9.89 -5.69
C TYR A 7 2.69 11.08 -5.28
N TYR A 8 2.15 12.30 -5.35
CA TYR A 8 2.86 13.52 -4.97
C TYR A 8 3.31 13.48 -3.50
N PHE A 9 2.40 13.21 -2.57
CA PHE A 9 2.75 13.12 -1.15
C PHE A 9 3.68 11.94 -0.81
N ARG A 10 3.67 10.86 -1.61
CA ARG A 10 4.56 9.70 -1.43
C ARG A 10 6.05 10.01 -1.67
N ILE A 11 6.36 11.04 -2.47
CA ILE A 11 7.73 11.34 -2.95
C ILE A 11 8.33 12.63 -2.36
N ILE A 12 7.58 13.39 -1.57
CA ILE A 12 8.05 14.63 -0.95
C ILE A 12 8.06 14.54 0.58
N ASP A 13 8.79 15.44 1.23
CA ASP A 13 8.53 15.81 2.63
C ASP A 13 7.56 17.01 2.65
N PRO A 14 6.27 16.82 3.00
CA PRO A 14 5.28 17.89 2.96
C PRO A 14 5.42 18.89 4.12
N THR A 15 6.32 18.64 5.08
CA THR A 15 6.55 19.49 6.26
C THR A 15 7.83 20.34 6.14
N SER A 16 8.61 20.12 5.08
CA SER A 16 9.88 20.81 4.84
C SER A 16 9.68 22.13 4.09
N VAL A 17 10.12 23.24 4.69
CA VAL A 17 10.04 24.58 4.11
C VAL A 17 11.23 24.83 3.18
N ASN A 18 10.95 25.16 1.91
CA ASN A 18 11.96 25.58 0.91
C ASN A 18 13.14 24.61 0.76
N LYS A 19 12.89 23.30 0.89
CA LYS A 19 13.90 22.26 0.83
C LYS A 19 13.28 20.90 0.53
N GLN A 20 13.92 20.10 -0.32
CA GLN A 20 13.63 18.67 -0.52
C GLN A 20 14.95 17.91 -0.66
N GLY A 21 15.16 16.87 0.15
CA GLY A 21 16.44 16.16 0.21
C GLY A 21 17.61 17.10 0.55
N ASN A 22 18.60 17.19 -0.33
CA ASN A 22 19.74 18.10 -0.17
C ASN A 22 19.52 19.48 -0.81
N ASP A 23 18.51 19.62 -1.67
CA ASP A 23 18.25 20.82 -2.45
C ASP A 23 17.54 21.87 -1.57
N ARG A 24 18.08 23.09 -1.51
CA ARG A 24 17.61 24.18 -0.64
C ARG A 24 17.39 25.47 -1.42
N GLY A 25 16.30 26.16 -1.11
CA GLY A 25 15.92 27.42 -1.73
C GLY A 25 14.44 27.48 -2.07
N VAL A 26 13.94 28.69 -2.28
CA VAL A 26 12.51 28.94 -2.60
C VAL A 26 12.04 28.25 -3.88
N GLN A 27 12.97 27.94 -4.79
CA GLN A 27 12.72 27.18 -6.02
C GLN A 27 12.42 25.69 -5.77
N TYR A 28 12.68 25.17 -4.57
CA TYR A 28 12.41 23.79 -4.16
C TYR A 28 11.28 23.67 -3.13
N ARG A 29 10.48 24.74 -2.98
CA ARG A 29 9.29 24.71 -2.11
C ARG A 29 8.25 23.75 -2.69
N THR A 30 7.49 23.12 -1.82
CA THR A 30 6.40 22.24 -2.20
C THR A 30 5.13 23.06 -2.48
N GLY A 31 4.49 22.81 -3.62
CA GLY A 31 3.23 23.47 -3.97
C GLY A 31 2.40 22.68 -4.97
N ILE A 32 1.08 22.90 -4.93
CA ILE A 32 0.07 22.39 -5.85
C ILE A 32 -0.56 23.60 -6.54
N TYR A 33 -0.37 23.72 -7.86
CA TYR A 33 -0.85 24.86 -8.63
C TYR A 33 -2.00 24.47 -9.55
N TYR A 34 -3.18 25.05 -9.33
CA TYR A 34 -4.41 24.67 -10.03
C TYR A 34 -4.83 25.71 -11.08
N GLN A 35 -5.63 25.31 -12.07
CA GLN A 35 -6.21 26.21 -13.07
C GLN A 35 -7.71 26.44 -12.88
N ASN A 36 -8.45 25.39 -12.51
CA ASN A 36 -9.88 25.43 -12.21
C ASN A 36 -10.12 25.35 -10.69
N GLU A 37 -11.22 25.92 -10.19
CA GLU A 37 -11.50 25.95 -8.75
C GLU A 37 -11.92 24.58 -8.18
N GLU A 38 -12.32 23.63 -9.03
CA GLU A 38 -12.65 22.26 -8.59
C GLU A 38 -11.40 21.53 -8.07
N ASP A 39 -10.29 21.63 -8.80
CA ASP A 39 -9.01 21.04 -8.43
C ASP A 39 -8.43 21.64 -7.14
N LYS A 40 -8.75 22.90 -6.85
CA LYS A 40 -8.37 23.54 -5.59
C LYS A 40 -8.99 22.82 -4.40
N GLU A 41 -10.29 22.58 -4.44
CA GLU A 41 -11.00 21.90 -3.34
C GLU A 41 -10.50 20.46 -3.16
N ILE A 42 -10.19 19.77 -4.26
CA ILE A 42 -9.56 18.44 -4.22
C ILE A 42 -8.19 18.50 -3.54
N ALA A 43 -7.34 19.48 -3.91
CA ALA A 43 -6.01 19.65 -3.32
C ALA A 43 -6.07 19.99 -1.82
N LEU A 44 -6.97 20.88 -1.41
CA LEU A 44 -7.18 21.25 0.00
C LEU A 44 -7.65 20.05 0.83
N ASN A 45 -8.59 19.26 0.30
CA ASN A 45 -9.04 18.04 0.96
C ASN A 45 -7.92 17.00 1.07
N ALA A 46 -7.09 16.84 0.03
CA ALA A 46 -5.94 15.93 0.08
C ALA A 46 -4.92 16.36 1.15
N ILE A 47 -4.62 17.66 1.28
CA ILE A 47 -3.76 18.18 2.36
C ILE A 47 -4.36 17.90 3.73
N LYS A 48 -5.67 18.11 3.90
CA LYS A 48 -6.36 17.86 5.17
C LYS A 48 -6.27 16.38 5.58
N GLU A 49 -6.45 15.47 4.63
CA GLU A 49 -6.31 14.03 4.87
C GLU A 49 -4.86 13.63 5.14
N GLU A 50 -3.90 14.17 4.38
CA GLU A 50 -2.48 13.89 4.56
C GLU A 50 -1.98 14.41 5.91
N GLN A 51 -2.45 15.57 6.36
CA GLN A 51 -2.08 16.18 7.64
C GLN A 51 -2.33 15.26 8.83
N LYS A 52 -3.31 14.34 8.76
CA LYS A 52 -3.58 13.37 9.82
C LYS A 52 -2.39 12.43 10.08
N LYS A 53 -1.50 12.25 9.10
CA LYS A 53 -0.29 11.41 9.20
C LYS A 53 0.91 12.14 9.79
N TYR A 54 0.85 13.47 9.93
CA TYR A 54 1.97 14.31 10.35
C TYR A 54 1.61 15.12 11.60
N SER A 55 2.49 15.09 12.61
CA SER A 55 2.36 15.97 13.77
C SER A 55 2.78 17.41 13.47
N LYS A 56 3.75 17.59 12.55
CA LYS A 56 4.15 18.90 12.04
C LYS A 56 3.14 19.39 11.01
N PRO A 57 2.88 20.70 10.94
CA PRO A 57 2.01 21.26 9.92
C PRO A 57 2.60 21.03 8.52
N ILE A 58 1.76 20.61 7.59
CA ILE A 58 2.07 20.56 6.17
C ILE A 58 2.20 21.99 5.66
N VAL A 59 3.28 22.24 4.91
CA VAL A 59 3.64 23.56 4.37
C VAL A 59 3.52 23.65 2.85
N VAL A 60 2.89 22.65 2.23
CA VAL A 60 2.60 22.62 0.79
C VAL A 60 1.61 23.75 0.46
N GLU A 61 2.01 24.68 -0.40
CA GLU A 61 1.14 25.78 -0.83
C GLU A 61 0.10 25.31 -1.86
N VAL A 62 -1.12 25.86 -1.82
CA VAL A 62 -2.16 25.63 -2.83
C VAL A 62 -2.56 26.98 -3.42
N GLU A 63 -2.10 27.26 -4.63
CA GLU A 63 -2.33 28.55 -5.30
C GLU A 63 -2.83 28.37 -6.73
N LYS A 64 -3.56 29.38 -7.21
CA LYS A 64 -3.93 29.45 -8.63
C LYS A 64 -2.67 29.66 -9.47
N LEU A 65 -2.47 28.85 -10.50
CA LEU A 65 -1.34 28.97 -11.42
C LEU A 65 -1.39 30.32 -12.14
N LYS A 66 -0.42 31.20 -11.84
CA LYS A 66 -0.31 32.53 -12.46
C LYS A 66 0.51 32.51 -13.74
N ARG A 67 1.62 31.77 -13.73
CA ARG A 67 2.60 31.68 -14.82
C ARG A 67 3.34 30.35 -14.74
N PHE A 68 3.63 29.76 -15.89
CA PHE A 68 4.47 28.57 -16.02
C PHE A 68 5.42 28.78 -17.20
N ASP A 69 6.68 29.11 -16.90
CA ASP A 69 7.72 29.21 -17.91
C ASP A 69 8.32 27.82 -18.14
N LYS A 70 8.23 27.31 -19.38
CA LYS A 70 8.80 26.02 -19.73
C LYS A 70 10.34 26.10 -19.60
N ALA A 71 10.92 25.18 -18.84
CA ALA A 71 12.38 25.04 -18.75
C ALA A 71 13.00 24.65 -20.11
N GLU A 72 14.29 24.93 -20.25
CA GLU A 72 15.11 24.63 -21.41
C GLU A 72 15.08 23.14 -21.79
N GLU A 73 15.35 22.84 -23.06
CA GLU A 73 15.27 21.47 -23.58
C GLU A 73 16.23 20.48 -22.91
N TYR A 74 17.32 20.94 -22.29
CA TYR A 74 18.22 20.05 -21.55
C TYR A 74 17.60 19.55 -20.22
N HIS A 75 16.62 20.26 -19.65
CA HIS A 75 15.89 19.83 -18.46
C HIS A 75 14.74 18.88 -18.77
N GLN A 76 14.19 18.93 -19.98
CA GLN A 76 13.09 18.05 -20.39
C GLN A 76 13.59 16.60 -20.47
N ASP A 77 12.86 15.66 -19.86
CA ASP A 77 13.24 14.23 -19.82
C ASP A 77 14.68 13.99 -19.30
N TYR A 78 15.17 14.83 -18.38
CA TYR A 78 16.56 14.82 -17.92
C TYR A 78 17.06 13.43 -17.51
N LEU A 79 16.29 12.66 -16.73
CA LEU A 79 16.69 11.31 -16.28
C LEU A 79 16.60 10.23 -17.38
N LYS A 80 15.82 10.44 -18.44
CA LYS A 80 15.87 9.57 -19.63
C LYS A 80 17.14 9.82 -20.43
N LYS A 81 17.51 11.11 -20.57
CA LYS A 81 18.74 11.54 -21.27
C LYS A 81 20.00 11.20 -20.46
N ASN A 82 19.91 11.24 -19.14
CA ASN A 82 21.00 11.00 -18.20
C ASN A 82 20.56 9.96 -17.16
N PRO A 83 20.63 8.65 -17.46
CA PRO A 83 20.15 7.60 -16.55
C PRO A 83 20.81 7.59 -15.16
N ASN A 84 22.04 8.09 -15.06
CA ASN A 84 22.78 8.26 -13.80
C ASN A 84 22.77 9.71 -13.29
N GLY A 85 21.87 10.54 -13.79
CA GLY A 85 21.69 11.92 -13.35
C GLY A 85 21.24 11.98 -11.89
N TYR A 86 21.45 13.13 -11.26
CA TYR A 86 21.04 13.34 -9.88
C TYR A 86 19.52 13.17 -9.72
N CYS A 87 19.11 12.35 -8.75
CA CYS A 87 17.71 12.19 -8.37
C CYS A 87 17.63 11.90 -6.87
N HIS A 88 16.95 12.75 -6.10
CA HIS A 88 16.70 12.50 -4.67
C HIS A 88 15.52 11.55 -4.42
N ILE A 89 14.68 11.32 -5.44
CA ILE A 89 13.49 10.46 -5.37
C ILE A 89 13.86 9.04 -5.79
N ASN A 90 13.43 8.06 -5.00
CA ASN A 90 13.47 6.67 -5.45
C ASN A 90 12.38 6.43 -6.51
N LEU A 91 12.77 6.39 -7.79
CA LEU A 91 11.85 6.21 -8.91
C LEU A 91 11.08 4.88 -8.85
N ASN A 92 11.59 3.87 -8.15
CA ASN A 92 10.89 2.60 -7.99
C ASN A 92 9.54 2.76 -7.25
N LYS A 93 9.37 3.82 -6.46
CA LYS A 93 8.08 4.13 -5.81
C LYS A 93 6.94 4.41 -6.79
N ALA A 94 7.24 4.82 -8.02
CA ALA A 94 6.24 4.98 -9.07
C ALA A 94 5.66 3.64 -9.54
N SER A 95 6.41 2.55 -9.34
CA SER A 95 5.97 1.20 -9.68
C SER A 95 5.18 0.53 -8.56
N GLU A 96 5.11 1.09 -7.36
CA GLU A 96 4.34 0.54 -6.22
C GLU A 96 2.83 0.79 -6.41
N ALA A 97 1.98 -0.10 -5.88
CA ALA A 97 0.54 0.08 -5.94
C ALA A 97 0.09 1.32 -5.15
N ILE A 98 -0.96 1.97 -5.65
CA ILE A 98 -1.77 2.92 -4.89
C ILE A 98 -3.16 2.34 -4.88
N ILE A 99 -3.62 1.94 -3.69
CA ILE A 99 -4.94 1.33 -3.53
C ILE A 99 -5.85 2.35 -2.86
N ASP A 100 -6.96 2.64 -3.52
CA ASP A 100 -7.98 3.52 -2.96
C ASP A 100 -8.84 2.79 -1.94
N GLU A 101 -8.53 3.01 -0.66
CA GLU A 101 -9.22 2.43 0.50
C GLU A 101 -10.74 2.59 0.42
N LYS A 102 -11.23 3.72 -0.12
CA LYS A 102 -12.66 4.01 -0.24
C LYS A 102 -13.44 2.99 -1.07
N LYS A 103 -12.77 2.26 -1.97
CA LYS A 103 -13.37 1.19 -2.78
C LYS A 103 -13.65 -0.09 -1.97
N TYR A 104 -13.05 -0.24 -0.79
CA TYR A 104 -12.99 -1.50 -0.04
C TYR A 104 -13.51 -1.33 1.38
N GLN A 105 -14.75 -0.87 1.53
CA GLN A 105 -15.31 -0.60 2.86
C GLN A 105 -15.62 -1.88 3.63
N LYS A 106 -15.29 -1.88 4.92
CA LYS A 106 -15.62 -2.97 5.84
C LYS A 106 -17.14 -3.16 5.93
N PRO A 107 -17.67 -4.36 5.63
CA PRO A 107 -19.07 -4.70 5.93
C PRO A 107 -19.36 -4.69 7.43
N SER A 108 -20.64 -4.65 7.81
CA SER A 108 -21.01 -4.78 9.22
C SER A 108 -20.72 -6.18 9.76
N ASP A 109 -20.65 -6.32 11.09
CA ASP A 109 -20.37 -7.58 11.75
C ASP A 109 -21.40 -8.66 11.41
N GLU A 110 -22.68 -8.29 11.30
CA GLU A 110 -23.77 -9.20 10.93
C GLU A 110 -23.56 -9.73 9.51
N VAL A 111 -23.20 -8.86 8.56
CA VAL A 111 -22.92 -9.26 7.17
C VAL A 111 -21.69 -10.16 7.10
N LEU A 112 -20.67 -9.90 7.92
CA LEU A 112 -19.47 -10.76 7.98
C LEU A 112 -19.80 -12.14 8.54
N LYS A 113 -20.62 -12.24 9.60
CA LYS A 113 -21.07 -13.53 10.16
C LYS A 113 -21.88 -14.37 9.18
N GLU A 114 -22.64 -13.73 8.30
CA GLU A 114 -23.43 -14.45 7.28
C GLU A 114 -22.58 -14.91 6.09
N LYS A 115 -21.56 -14.13 5.70
CA LYS A 115 -20.76 -14.39 4.50
C LYS A 115 -19.55 -15.27 4.73
N LEU A 116 -18.94 -15.18 5.91
CA LEU A 116 -17.72 -15.90 6.26
C LEU A 116 -18.09 -17.24 6.91
N SER A 117 -17.25 -18.24 6.68
CA SER A 117 -17.25 -19.44 7.52
C SER A 117 -16.81 -19.10 8.95
N ASP A 118 -17.14 -19.99 9.90
CA ASP A 118 -16.76 -19.83 11.31
C ASP A 118 -15.25 -19.58 11.48
N LEU A 119 -14.41 -20.30 10.74
CA LEU A 119 -12.96 -20.14 10.81
C LEU A 119 -12.50 -18.78 10.24
N GLU A 120 -13.02 -18.37 9.09
CA GLU A 120 -12.68 -17.08 8.47
C GLU A 120 -13.12 -15.93 9.39
N TYR A 121 -14.29 -16.03 10.02
CA TYR A 121 -14.77 -15.04 10.99
C TYR A 121 -13.87 -15.01 12.24
N GLN A 122 -13.58 -16.16 12.85
CA GLN A 122 -12.70 -16.26 14.03
C GLN A 122 -11.29 -15.70 13.74
N VAL A 123 -10.72 -16.04 12.58
CA VAL A 123 -9.41 -15.53 12.18
C VAL A 123 -9.48 -14.02 11.98
N THR A 124 -10.40 -13.52 11.17
CA THR A 124 -10.41 -12.10 10.77
C THR A 124 -10.90 -11.15 11.85
N GLN A 125 -11.89 -11.54 12.66
CA GLN A 125 -12.51 -10.65 13.66
C GLN A 125 -12.01 -10.92 15.08
N GLU A 126 -11.69 -12.16 15.42
CA GLU A 126 -11.32 -12.58 16.79
C GLU A 126 -9.82 -12.85 16.96
N ALA A 127 -9.02 -12.61 15.91
CA ALA A 127 -7.58 -12.86 15.87
C ALA A 127 -7.19 -14.31 16.21
N ALA A 128 -8.04 -15.27 15.81
CA ALA A 128 -7.67 -16.68 15.83
C ALA A 128 -6.58 -16.96 14.78
N THR A 129 -5.96 -18.14 14.88
CA THR A 129 -4.96 -18.61 13.93
C THR A 129 -5.36 -19.98 13.41
N GLU A 130 -5.46 -20.13 12.10
CA GLU A 130 -5.75 -21.43 11.48
C GLU A 130 -4.61 -22.42 11.74
N ARG A 131 -4.91 -23.72 11.69
CA ARG A 131 -3.90 -24.74 11.95
C ARG A 131 -2.87 -24.79 10.80
N ALA A 132 -1.60 -24.97 11.13
CA ALA A 132 -0.55 -25.07 10.12
C ALA A 132 -0.86 -26.21 9.11
N PHE A 133 -0.55 -25.96 7.84
CA PHE A 133 -0.68 -26.89 6.70
C PHE A 133 -2.12 -27.31 6.35
N THR A 134 -3.16 -26.63 6.88
CA THR A 134 -4.55 -26.99 6.57
C THR A 134 -5.16 -26.16 5.44
N HIS A 135 -4.77 -24.90 5.26
CA HIS A 135 -5.35 -24.04 4.23
C HIS A 135 -4.67 -24.20 2.88
N GLU A 136 -5.41 -24.40 1.79
CA GLU A 136 -4.86 -24.70 0.46
C GLU A 136 -3.81 -23.67 -0.04
N TYR A 137 -3.97 -22.40 0.35
CA TYR A 137 -3.06 -21.32 -0.03
C TYR A 137 -1.63 -21.46 0.49
N TYR A 138 -1.33 -22.29 1.51
CA TYR A 138 0.07 -22.48 1.93
C TYR A 138 0.91 -23.02 0.75
N LYS A 139 0.35 -23.93 -0.05
CA LYS A 139 0.98 -24.56 -1.22
C LYS A 139 0.62 -23.91 -2.56
N ASN A 140 -0.28 -22.92 -2.58
CA ASN A 140 -0.66 -22.26 -3.83
C ASN A 140 0.55 -21.53 -4.46
N GLN A 141 0.78 -21.79 -5.75
CA GLN A 141 1.83 -21.19 -6.58
C GLN A 141 1.27 -20.56 -7.86
N GLU A 142 -0.06 -20.49 -8.00
CA GLU A 142 -0.71 -19.88 -9.16
C GLU A 142 -0.44 -18.36 -9.22
N ASP A 143 -0.41 -17.84 -10.45
CA ASP A 143 -0.30 -16.41 -10.69
C ASP A 143 -1.61 -15.71 -10.33
N GLY A 144 -1.54 -14.66 -9.51
CA GLY A 144 -2.70 -13.90 -9.10
C GLY A 144 -2.42 -12.97 -7.92
N ILE A 145 -3.49 -12.46 -7.32
CA ILE A 145 -3.43 -11.64 -6.11
C ILE A 145 -4.23 -12.28 -4.99
N TYR A 146 -3.84 -11.96 -3.76
CA TYR A 146 -4.58 -12.30 -2.55
C TYR A 146 -5.23 -11.03 -2.02
N VAL A 147 -6.56 -11.03 -1.97
CA VAL A 147 -7.35 -9.92 -1.44
C VAL A 147 -7.84 -10.25 -0.04
N ASP A 148 -8.12 -9.22 0.76
CA ASP A 148 -8.81 -9.35 2.03
C ASP A 148 -10.17 -10.01 1.81
N ILE A 149 -10.43 -11.13 2.48
CA ILE A 149 -11.70 -11.84 2.33
C ILE A 149 -12.90 -11.01 2.81
N THR A 150 -12.68 -10.05 3.71
CA THR A 150 -13.72 -9.22 4.32
C THR A 150 -14.12 -8.01 3.47
N THR A 151 -13.17 -7.43 2.74
CA THR A 151 -13.37 -6.16 2.00
C THR A 151 -13.10 -6.26 0.50
N GLY A 152 -12.33 -7.24 0.06
CA GLY A 152 -11.79 -7.32 -1.29
C GLY A 152 -10.59 -6.42 -1.55
N GLU A 153 -10.06 -5.72 -0.54
CA GLU A 153 -8.84 -4.90 -0.70
C GLU A 153 -7.65 -5.79 -1.10
N PRO A 154 -6.91 -5.49 -2.19
CA PRO A 154 -5.71 -6.26 -2.53
C PRO A 154 -4.62 -6.13 -1.47
N LEU A 155 -4.14 -7.26 -0.95
CA LEU A 155 -3.15 -7.30 0.13
C LEU A 155 -1.78 -7.80 -0.35
N PHE A 156 -1.75 -8.88 -1.13
CA PHE A 156 -0.49 -9.52 -1.55
C PHE A 156 -0.53 -9.95 -3.02
N SER A 157 0.65 -9.97 -3.65
CA SER A 157 0.86 -10.54 -4.99
C SER A 157 1.46 -11.94 -4.89
N SER A 158 1.08 -12.86 -5.78
CA SER A 158 1.73 -14.18 -5.88
C SER A 158 3.24 -14.06 -6.18
N LYS A 159 3.69 -12.99 -6.84
CA LYS A 159 5.11 -12.69 -7.11
C LYS A 159 5.96 -12.55 -5.85
N ASP A 160 5.35 -12.11 -4.76
CA ASP A 160 5.99 -11.91 -3.46
C ASP A 160 5.73 -13.07 -2.49
N LYS A 161 4.97 -14.09 -2.92
CA LYS A 161 4.73 -15.32 -2.15
C LYS A 161 5.94 -16.25 -2.25
N TYR A 162 6.22 -16.98 -1.18
CA TYR A 162 7.22 -18.05 -1.16
C TYR A 162 6.86 -19.15 -0.15
N ASP A 163 7.51 -20.31 -0.26
CA ASP A 163 7.38 -21.38 0.73
C ASP A 163 8.38 -21.14 1.88
N ALA A 164 7.86 -20.82 3.06
CA ALA A 164 8.64 -20.65 4.27
C ALA A 164 8.75 -21.93 5.12
N GLY A 165 8.06 -23.02 4.73
CA GLY A 165 8.00 -24.26 5.50
C GLY A 165 7.24 -24.16 6.83
N CYS A 166 6.61 -23.03 7.13
CA CYS A 166 5.89 -22.81 8.39
C CYS A 166 4.44 -23.30 8.39
N GLY A 167 3.88 -23.65 7.21
CA GLY A 167 2.52 -24.17 7.06
C GLY A 167 1.43 -23.12 6.85
N TRP A 168 1.79 -21.84 6.74
CA TRP A 168 0.89 -20.75 6.36
C TRP A 168 1.39 -20.05 5.10
N PRO A 169 0.50 -19.47 4.27
CA PRO A 169 0.89 -18.54 3.22
C PRO A 169 1.90 -17.51 3.72
N SER A 170 3.05 -17.43 3.04
CA SER A 170 4.15 -16.54 3.41
C SER A 170 4.51 -15.61 2.27
N PHE A 171 4.62 -14.32 2.56
CA PHE A 171 4.95 -13.27 1.60
C PHE A 171 6.15 -12.45 2.08
N THR A 172 6.89 -11.84 1.16
CA THR A 172 8.03 -10.96 1.49
C THR A 172 7.60 -9.52 1.74
N LYS A 173 6.50 -9.08 1.13
CA LYS A 173 5.93 -7.74 1.27
C LYS A 173 4.45 -7.70 0.86
N PRO A 174 3.66 -6.73 1.34
CA PRO A 174 2.34 -6.44 0.79
C PRO A 174 2.44 -5.84 -0.62
N ILE A 175 1.33 -5.88 -1.37
CA ILE A 175 1.23 -5.33 -2.73
C ILE A 175 1.41 -3.80 -2.77
N ALA A 176 1.01 -3.12 -1.68
CA ALA A 176 1.24 -1.72 -1.39
C ALA A 176 1.58 -1.56 0.09
N THR A 177 2.43 -0.58 0.44
CA THR A 177 2.88 -0.38 1.83
C THR A 177 1.74 -0.06 2.79
N GLU A 178 0.72 0.63 2.31
CA GLU A 178 -0.36 1.18 3.11
C GLU A 178 -1.53 0.23 3.36
N VAL A 179 -1.58 -0.93 2.70
CA VAL A 179 -2.75 -1.84 2.77
C VAL A 179 -2.76 -2.71 4.03
N VAL A 180 -1.70 -2.62 4.84
CA VAL A 180 -1.58 -3.34 6.11
C VAL A 180 -1.19 -2.39 7.25
N ASN A 181 -1.74 -2.66 8.43
CA ASN A 181 -1.41 -2.00 9.68
C ASN A 181 -0.66 -2.96 10.59
N TYR A 182 0.25 -2.42 11.41
CA TYR A 182 1.09 -3.18 12.33
C TYR A 182 0.71 -2.88 13.77
N LYS A 183 0.53 -3.92 14.58
CA LYS A 183 0.22 -3.79 16.01
C LYS A 183 1.16 -4.67 16.82
N LYS A 184 1.66 -4.14 17.94
CA LYS A 184 2.46 -4.94 18.87
C LYS A 184 1.56 -6.01 19.50
N ASP A 185 1.98 -7.27 19.39
CA ASP A 185 1.30 -8.41 19.98
C ASP A 185 2.20 -9.05 21.04
N SER A 186 1.68 -9.14 22.27
CA SER A 186 2.35 -9.77 23.42
C SER A 186 1.65 -11.05 23.90
N SER A 187 0.66 -11.53 23.14
CA SER A 187 -0.06 -12.75 23.44
C SER A 187 0.88 -13.96 23.49
N HIS A 188 0.48 -14.99 24.23
CA HIS A 188 1.22 -16.26 24.37
C HIS A 188 2.67 -16.09 24.91
N GLY A 189 2.96 -14.97 25.58
CA GLY A 189 4.29 -14.68 26.15
C GLY A 189 5.37 -14.36 25.11
N MET A 190 4.99 -14.12 23.86
CA MET A 190 5.92 -13.79 22.77
C MET A 190 5.84 -12.30 22.43
N ASN A 191 6.92 -11.72 21.90
CA ASN A 191 6.89 -10.39 21.29
C ASN A 191 6.80 -10.55 19.76
N ARG A 192 5.62 -10.28 19.20
CA ARG A 192 5.37 -10.36 17.75
C ARG A 192 4.77 -9.06 17.24
N VAL A 193 4.75 -8.92 15.92
CA VAL A 193 4.05 -7.83 15.23
C VAL A 193 2.86 -8.42 14.50
N GLU A 194 1.67 -8.16 15.00
CA GLU A 194 0.41 -8.48 14.33
C GLU A 194 0.25 -7.63 13.07
N VAL A 195 -0.24 -8.26 12.01
CA VAL A 195 -0.57 -7.63 10.73
C VAL A 195 -2.09 -7.67 10.57
N ARG A 196 -2.68 -6.50 10.30
CA ARG A 196 -4.11 -6.34 9.99
C ARG A 196 -4.30 -5.67 8.64
N SER A 197 -5.41 -5.93 7.95
CA SER A 197 -5.76 -5.15 6.75
C SER A 197 -6.07 -3.71 7.12
N ARG A 198 -5.77 -2.77 6.22
CA ARG A 198 -6.06 -1.35 6.45
C ARG A 198 -7.56 -1.11 6.48
N ALA A 199 -8.27 -1.46 5.40
CA ALA A 199 -9.66 -1.05 5.23
C ALA A 199 -10.64 -1.85 6.12
N GLY A 200 -10.35 -3.13 6.35
CA GLY A 200 -11.19 -4.04 7.13
C GLY A 200 -10.83 -4.13 8.62
N GLU A 201 -9.65 -3.64 9.01
CA GLU A 201 -9.01 -3.92 10.31
C GLU A 201 -8.99 -5.41 10.69
N ALA A 202 -9.10 -6.30 9.68
CA ALA A 202 -9.17 -7.73 9.85
C ALA A 202 -7.81 -8.28 10.26
N HIS A 203 -7.77 -9.17 11.24
CA HIS A 203 -6.56 -9.90 11.58
C HIS A 203 -6.14 -10.80 10.42
N LEU A 204 -4.90 -10.61 9.96
CA LEU A 204 -4.32 -11.39 8.87
C LEU A 204 -3.34 -12.43 9.42
N GLY A 205 -2.49 -12.03 10.37
CA GLY A 205 -1.45 -12.87 10.95
C GLY A 205 -0.34 -12.04 11.56
N HIS A 206 0.92 -12.41 11.28
CA HIS A 206 2.10 -11.77 11.88
C HIS A 206 3.23 -11.56 10.87
N VAL A 207 4.07 -10.57 11.14
CA VAL A 207 5.31 -10.34 10.38
C VAL A 207 6.54 -10.63 11.24
N PHE A 208 7.54 -11.26 10.64
CA PHE A 208 8.79 -11.68 11.26
C PHE A 208 9.99 -11.18 10.44
N GLU A 209 11.16 -11.08 11.07
CA GLU A 209 12.42 -10.66 10.44
C GLU A 209 13.31 -11.85 9.99
N ASP A 210 12.69 -13.03 9.83
CA ASP A 210 13.32 -14.29 9.44
C ASP A 210 13.08 -14.65 7.95
N GLY A 211 12.68 -13.66 7.14
CA GLY A 211 12.42 -13.84 5.71
C GLY A 211 13.69 -13.86 4.84
N PRO A 212 13.54 -14.10 3.51
CA PRO A 212 14.64 -14.08 2.56
C PRO A 212 15.35 -12.72 2.54
N ARG A 213 16.65 -12.70 2.88
CA ARG A 213 17.45 -11.47 3.01
C ARG A 213 17.55 -10.69 1.70
N ASP A 214 17.63 -11.39 0.58
CA ASP A 214 17.66 -10.82 -0.78
C ASP A 214 16.34 -10.12 -1.17
N LYS A 215 15.24 -10.40 -0.44
CA LYS A 215 13.91 -9.81 -0.66
C LYS A 215 13.46 -8.88 0.47
N GLY A 216 14.40 -8.41 1.29
CA GLY A 216 14.14 -7.45 2.38
C GLY A 216 14.09 -8.05 3.78
N GLY A 217 14.21 -9.38 3.92
CA GLY A 217 14.33 -10.06 5.22
C GLY A 217 13.03 -10.19 6.01
N LEU A 218 11.90 -9.73 5.49
CA LEU A 218 10.61 -9.86 6.16
C LEU A 218 9.84 -11.10 5.69
N ARG A 219 9.13 -11.73 6.62
CA ARG A 219 8.19 -12.82 6.38
C ARG A 219 6.82 -12.44 6.94
N TYR A 220 5.88 -12.18 6.04
CA TYR A 220 4.46 -12.00 6.35
C TYR A 220 3.80 -13.38 6.39
N CYS A 221 3.58 -13.91 7.58
CA CYS A 221 2.94 -15.19 7.85
C CYS A 221 1.44 -14.95 8.03
N ILE A 222 0.65 -15.24 7.00
CA ILE A 222 -0.76 -14.84 6.91
C ILE A 222 -1.65 -16.06 6.90
N ASN A 223 -2.74 -16.02 7.66
CA ASN A 223 -3.76 -17.06 7.63
C ASN A 223 -4.43 -17.09 6.25
N GLY A 224 -4.49 -18.24 5.60
CA GLY A 224 -5.22 -18.41 4.36
C GLY A 224 -6.70 -18.05 4.49
N ALA A 225 -7.31 -18.37 5.64
CA ALA A 225 -8.70 -18.01 5.98
C ALA A 225 -8.97 -16.49 6.11
N SER A 226 -7.93 -15.64 6.01
CA SER A 226 -8.09 -14.19 5.93
C SER A 226 -8.03 -13.65 4.49
N LEU A 227 -7.77 -14.53 3.52
CA LEU A 227 -7.48 -14.18 2.14
C LEU A 227 -8.48 -14.83 1.19
N ARG A 228 -8.74 -14.16 0.08
CA ARG A 228 -9.36 -14.74 -1.11
C ARG A 228 -8.39 -14.61 -2.28
N PHE A 229 -8.08 -15.72 -2.94
CA PHE A 229 -7.19 -15.70 -4.10
C PHE A 229 -7.96 -15.37 -5.39
N ILE A 230 -7.41 -14.47 -6.21
CA ILE A 230 -7.93 -14.08 -7.53
C ILE A 230 -6.91 -14.53 -8.57
N PRO A 231 -7.20 -15.58 -9.36
CA PRO A 231 -6.33 -16.03 -10.44
C PRO A 231 -6.09 -14.91 -11.46
N TYR A 232 -4.88 -14.84 -12.01
CA TYR A 232 -4.45 -13.80 -12.95
C TYR A 232 -5.40 -13.61 -14.13
N ASP A 233 -5.93 -14.71 -14.66
CA ASP A 233 -6.84 -14.71 -15.82
C ASP A 233 -8.24 -14.18 -15.48
N LYS A 234 -8.63 -14.18 -14.20
CA LYS A 234 -9.91 -13.65 -13.71
C LYS A 234 -9.81 -12.22 -13.17
N MET A 235 -8.60 -11.67 -13.05
CA MET A 235 -8.40 -10.35 -12.45
C MET A 235 -9.15 -9.24 -13.18
N ASP A 236 -9.20 -9.26 -14.52
CA ASP A 236 -9.94 -8.24 -15.28
C ASP A 236 -11.45 -8.35 -15.06
N GLU A 237 -11.98 -9.57 -15.10
CA GLU A 237 -13.42 -9.86 -14.91
C GLU A 237 -13.90 -9.47 -13.51
N GLU A 238 -13.05 -9.67 -12.50
CA GLU A 238 -13.36 -9.34 -11.11
C GLU A 238 -13.00 -7.89 -10.71
N GLY A 239 -12.58 -7.05 -11.67
CA GLY A 239 -12.32 -5.62 -11.43
C GLY A 239 -10.93 -5.29 -10.84
N TYR A 240 -10.00 -6.23 -10.87
CA TYR A 240 -8.62 -6.11 -10.39
C TYR A 240 -7.58 -5.96 -11.52
N GLY A 241 -8.01 -5.66 -12.75
CA GLY A 241 -7.13 -5.53 -13.92
C GLY A 241 -5.95 -4.56 -13.73
N GLU A 242 -6.15 -3.49 -12.96
CA GLU A 242 -5.09 -2.51 -12.63
C GLU A 242 -3.92 -3.12 -11.84
N PHE A 243 -4.12 -4.28 -11.20
CA PHE A 243 -3.13 -4.95 -10.38
C PHE A 243 -2.32 -6.03 -11.11
N LYS A 244 -2.65 -6.37 -12.36
CA LYS A 244 -1.97 -7.44 -13.11
C LYS A 244 -0.46 -7.23 -13.25
N LYS A 245 -0.03 -5.96 -13.39
CA LYS A 245 1.39 -5.55 -13.44
C LYS A 245 2.19 -5.83 -12.16
N TYR A 246 1.52 -6.13 -11.04
CA TYR A 246 2.19 -6.54 -9.79
C TYR A 246 2.38 -8.05 -9.71
N VAL A 247 1.73 -8.81 -10.60
CA VAL A 247 1.85 -10.27 -10.71
C VAL A 247 2.89 -10.62 -11.77
N LYS A 248 2.78 -10.03 -12.96
CA LYS A 248 3.66 -10.27 -14.11
C LYS A 248 4.31 -8.98 -14.59
#